data_AF-A0A436SM76-F1
#
_entry.id   AF-A0A436SM76-F1
#
_cell.length_a   1.000
_cell.length_b   1.000
_cell.length_c   1.000
_cell.angle_alpha   90.00
_cell.angle_beta   90.00
_cell.angle_gamma   90.00
#
_symmetry.space_group_name_H-M   'P 1'
#
loop_
_entity.id
_entity.type
_entity.pdbx_description
1 polymer ?
#
loop_
_entity_poly.entity_id
_entity_poly.type
_entity_poly.pdbx_seq_one_letter_code
_entity_poly.pdbx_strand_id
1 'polypeptide(L)'
;MNLASPFSLSVIAITTLAFLGLPIGHAMIAGSILYLLLAGLDMGTVAEQLLNGMYANYIILAVPLFVLAAELMNIGSMTERLLRFCNAIVGRFRGGLAFVNIVQAIIFAGMSGSAIADAAGPGKLMQKIMTKDGKY
;
A
#
# COMPACT_ATOMS: atom_id res chain seq x y z
N MET A 1 -33.29 -8.12 2.39
CA MET A 1 -32.06 -8.82 1.96
C MET A 1 -32.03 -10.16 2.69
N ASN A 2 -32.25 -11.26 1.98
CA ASN A 2 -32.26 -12.60 2.59
C ASN A 2 -30.82 -13.05 2.87
N LEU A 3 -30.56 -13.64 4.04
CA LEU A 3 -29.25 -14.20 4.42
C LEU A 3 -28.77 -15.31 3.47
N ALA A 4 -29.68 -15.95 2.73
CA ALA A 4 -29.40 -16.97 1.73
C ALA A 4 -29.12 -16.40 0.31
N SER A 5 -29.04 -15.08 0.14
CA SER A 5 -28.72 -14.51 -1.17
C SER A 5 -27.26 -14.86 -1.58
N PRO A 6 -26.99 -15.17 -2.86
CA PRO A 6 -25.64 -15.47 -3.35
C PRO A 6 -24.60 -14.41 -2.97
N PHE A 7 -25.02 -13.14 -2.94
CA PHE A 7 -24.20 -12.01 -2.51
C PHE A 7 -23.83 -12.06 -1.02
N SER A 8 -24.79 -12.37 -0.14
CA SER A 8 -24.51 -12.50 1.30
C SER A 8 -23.54 -13.66 1.58
N LEU A 9 -23.67 -14.77 0.85
CA LEU A 9 -22.79 -15.94 1.00
C LEU A 9 -21.36 -15.66 0.54
N SER A 10 -21.17 -14.92 -0.56
CA SER A 10 -19.83 -14.55 -1.02
C SER A 10 -19.14 -13.57 -0.06
N VAL A 11 -19.87 -12.61 0.50
CA VAL A 11 -19.33 -11.70 1.53
C VAL A 11 -18.90 -12.47 2.78
N ILE A 12 -19.74 -13.39 3.28
CA ILE A 12 -19.39 -14.24 4.43
C ILE A 12 -18.15 -15.09 4.12
N ALA A 13 -18.06 -15.67 2.93
CA ALA A 13 -16.90 -16.45 2.52
C ALA A 13 -15.61 -15.60 2.51
N ILE A 14 -15.65 -14.40 1.94
CA ILE A 14 -14.50 -13.48 1.92
C ILE A 14 -14.07 -13.14 3.35
N THR A 15 -15.03 -12.76 4.20
CA THR A 15 -14.75 -12.38 5.59
C THR A 15 -14.15 -13.55 6.37
N THR A 16 -14.71 -14.76 6.21
CA THR A 16 -14.21 -15.96 6.91
C THR A 16 -12.80 -16.33 6.45
N LEU A 17 -12.55 -16.30 5.13
CA LEU A 17 -11.21 -16.57 4.58
C LEU A 17 -10.19 -15.52 5.02
N ALA A 18 -10.57 -14.25 5.08
CA ALA A 18 -9.71 -13.18 5.58
C ALA A 18 -9.35 -13.38 7.07
N PHE A 19 -10.32 -13.78 7.90
CA PHE A 19 -10.06 -14.09 9.32
C PHE A 19 -9.20 -15.35 9.51
N LEU A 20 -9.24 -16.30 8.57
CA LEU A 20 -8.35 -17.47 8.55
C LEU A 20 -6.90 -17.11 8.15
N GLY A 21 -6.61 -15.83 7.88
CA GLY A 21 -5.26 -15.34 7.59
C GLY A 21 -4.88 -15.44 6.10
N LEU A 22 -5.82 -15.73 5.20
CA LEU A 22 -5.55 -15.66 3.77
C LEU A 22 -5.39 -14.20 3.33
N PRO A 23 -4.41 -13.90 2.45
CA PRO A 23 -4.30 -12.57 1.88
C PRO A 23 -5.62 -12.14 1.21
N ILE A 24 -6.04 -10.91 1.47
CA ILE A 24 -7.36 -10.38 1.06
C ILE A 24 -7.63 -10.59 -0.43
N GLY A 25 -6.62 -10.44 -1.29
CA GLY A 25 -6.78 -10.69 -2.73
C GLY A 25 -7.21 -12.11 -3.08
N HIS A 26 -6.67 -13.13 -2.39
CA HIS A 26 -7.06 -14.53 -2.62
C HIS A 26 -8.47 -14.79 -2.08
N ALA A 27 -8.81 -14.20 -0.93
CA ALA A 27 -10.16 -14.28 -0.38
C ALA A 27 -11.19 -13.66 -1.33
N MET A 28 -10.87 -12.51 -1.95
CA MET A 28 -11.73 -11.87 -2.95
C MET A 28 -11.90 -12.72 -4.21
N ILE A 29 -10.83 -13.33 -4.74
CA ILE A 29 -10.93 -14.23 -5.90
C ILE A 29 -11.85 -15.42 -5.59
N ALA A 30 -11.63 -16.08 -4.45
CA ALA A 30 -12.46 -17.20 -4.01
C ALA A 30 -13.93 -16.81 -3.79
N GLY A 31 -14.18 -15.64 -3.20
CA GLY A 31 -15.52 -15.10 -3.01
C GLY A 31 -16.25 -14.78 -4.31
N SER A 32 -15.54 -14.21 -5.30
CA SER A 32 -16.09 -13.92 -6.62
C SER A 32 -16.44 -15.19 -7.40
N ILE A 33 -15.60 -16.23 -7.32
CA ILE A 33 -15.88 -17.54 -7.91
C ILE A 33 -17.13 -18.15 -7.27
N LEU A 34 -17.21 -18.12 -5.94
CA LEU A 34 -18.36 -18.64 -5.19
C LEU A 34 -19.66 -17.90 -5.52
N TYR A 35 -19.60 -16.57 -5.70
CA TYR A 35 -20.73 -15.78 -6.15
C TYR A 35 -21.24 -16.21 -7.52
N LEU A 36 -20.34 -16.35 -8.50
CA LEU A 36 -20.70 -16.69 -9.88
C LEU A 36 -21.24 -18.12 -9.99
N LEU A 37 -20.69 -19.06 -9.22
CA LEU A 37 -21.22 -20.42 -9.08
C LEU A 37 -22.66 -20.42 -8.56
N LEU A 38 -22.95 -19.66 -7.50
CA LEU A 38 -24.29 -19.59 -6.89
C LEU A 38 -25.28 -18.78 -7.73
N ALA A 39 -24.80 -17.83 -8.53
CA ALA A 39 -25.61 -17.03 -9.45
C ALA A 39 -25.88 -17.74 -10.79
N GLY A 40 -25.25 -18.89 -11.06
CA GLY A 40 -25.38 -19.63 -12.32
C GLY A 40 -24.78 -18.90 -13.53
N LEU A 41 -23.84 -18.00 -13.29
CA LEU A 41 -23.15 -17.23 -14.33
C LEU A 41 -21.96 -18.01 -14.88
N ASP A 42 -21.55 -17.68 -16.11
CA ASP A 42 -20.44 -18.37 -16.75
C ASP A 42 -19.12 -18.15 -15.97
N MET A 43 -18.43 -19.25 -15.67
CA MET A 43 -17.14 -19.21 -14.99
C MET A 43 -16.06 -18.58 -15.86
N GLY A 44 -16.23 -18.58 -17.19
CA GLY A 44 -15.36 -17.87 -18.12
C GLY A 44 -15.25 -16.37 -17.81
N THR A 45 -16.32 -15.76 -17.30
CA THR A 45 -16.35 -14.35 -16.90
C THR A 45 -15.42 -14.05 -15.71
N VAL A 46 -15.16 -15.02 -14.83
CA VAL A 46 -14.17 -14.87 -13.75
C VAL A 46 -12.80 -14.61 -14.34
N ALA A 47 -12.37 -15.48 -15.27
CA ALA A 47 -11.05 -15.41 -15.87
C ALA A 47 -10.89 -14.12 -16.68
N GLU A 48 -11.94 -13.74 -17.42
CA GLU A 48 -11.94 -12.51 -18.20
C GLU A 48 -11.86 -11.25 -17.33
N GLN A 49 -12.64 -11.15 -16.25
CA GLN A 49 -12.56 -10.01 -15.32
C GLN A 49 -11.24 -9.94 -14.58
N LEU A 50 -10.66 -11.09 -14.21
CA LEU A 50 -9.37 -11.15 -13.53
C LEU A 50 -8.25 -10.71 -14.49
N LEU A 51 -8.24 -11.23 -15.73
CA LEU A 51 -7.27 -10.85 -16.75
C LEU A 51 -7.40 -9.36 -17.12
N ASN A 52 -8.61 -8.89 -17.41
CA ASN A 52 -8.83 -7.47 -17.70
C ASN A 52 -8.44 -6.57 -16.51
N GLY A 53 -8.74 -7.01 -15.28
CA GLY A 53 -8.32 -6.33 -14.06
C GLY A 53 -6.80 -6.25 -13.90
N MET A 54 -6.05 -7.24 -14.36
CA MET A 54 -4.59 -7.23 -14.36
C MET A 54 -4.02 -6.35 -15.48
N TYR A 55 -4.54 -6.45 -16.71
CA TYR A 55 -4.02 -5.70 -17.85
C TYR A 55 -4.38 -4.20 -17.80
N ALA A 56 -5.54 -3.85 -17.27
CA ALA A 56 -5.97 -2.46 -17.16
C ALA A 56 -5.38 -1.73 -15.94
N ASN A 57 -4.79 -2.45 -14.98
CA ASN A 57 -4.24 -1.83 -13.78
C ASN A 57 -2.84 -1.27 -14.02
N TYR A 58 -2.79 0.02 -14.34
CA TYR A 58 -1.56 0.82 -14.32
C TYR A 58 -0.80 0.69 -13.00
N ILE A 59 -1.51 0.40 -11.89
CA ILE A 59 -0.95 0.22 -10.55
C ILE A 59 0.11 -0.89 -10.49
N ILE A 60 -0.06 -1.99 -11.23
CA ILE A 60 0.86 -3.15 -11.18
C ILE A 60 2.24 -2.77 -11.74
N LEU A 61 2.29 -1.90 -12.75
CA LEU A 61 3.53 -1.35 -13.30
C LEU A 61 4.04 -0.13 -12.50
N ALA A 62 3.12 0.69 -12.00
CA ALA A 62 3.47 1.89 -11.25
C ALA A 62 4.19 1.57 -9.95
N VAL A 63 3.78 0.53 -9.21
CA VAL A 63 4.41 0.17 -7.93
C VAL A 63 5.91 -0.12 -8.06
N PRO A 64 6.38 -1.03 -8.95
CA PRO A 64 7.82 -1.24 -9.15
C PRO A 64 8.57 0.02 -9.58
N LEU A 65 8.01 0.82 -10.49
CA LEU A 65 8.65 2.05 -10.96
C LEU A 65 8.75 3.11 -9.85
N PHE A 66 7.73 3.23 -9.01
CA PHE A 66 7.75 4.10 -7.83
C PHE A 66 8.75 3.62 -6.78
N VAL A 67 8.85 2.31 -6.54
CA VAL A 67 9.88 1.73 -5.66
C VAL A 67 11.28 2.00 -6.22
N LEU A 68 11.47 1.87 -7.53
CA LEU A 68 12.74 2.20 -8.20
C LEU A 68 13.10 3.69 -8.05
N ALA A 69 12.14 4.58 -8.29
CA ALA A 69 12.33 6.02 -8.12
C ALA A 69 12.68 6.38 -6.67
N ALA A 70 11.99 5.79 -5.71
CA ALA A 70 12.25 5.96 -4.28
C ALA A 70 13.67 5.50 -3.90
N GLU A 71 14.11 4.35 -4.43
CA GLU A 71 15.46 3.84 -4.18
C GLU A 71 16.53 4.73 -4.84
N LEU A 72 16.27 5.24 -6.05
CA LEU A 72 17.16 6.19 -6.72
C LEU A 72 17.32 7.49 -5.92
N MET A 73 16.23 8.00 -5.32
CA MET A 73 16.26 9.19 -4.44
C MET A 73 17.08 8.93 -3.16
N ASN A 74 16.96 7.73 -2.59
CA ASN A 74 17.74 7.31 -1.42
C ASN A 74 19.24 7.20 -1.74
N ILE A 75 19.61 6.61 -2.89
CA ILE A 75 21.01 6.48 -3.32
C ILE A 75 21.60 7.86 -3.70
N GLY A 76 20.80 8.71 -4.34
CA GLY A 76 21.21 10.02 -4.85
C GLY A 76 21.42 11.13 -3.82
N SER A 77 21.46 10.83 -2.52
CA SER A 77 21.54 11.79 -1.39
C SER A 77 20.37 12.78 -1.27
N MET A 78 19.36 12.71 -2.15
CA MET A 78 18.23 13.65 -2.16
C MET A 78 17.39 13.53 -0.89
N THR A 79 17.14 12.30 -0.42
CA THR A 79 16.39 12.07 0.81
C THR A 79 17.10 12.67 2.04
N GLU A 80 18.44 12.57 2.12
CA GLU A 80 19.22 13.18 3.21
C GLU A 80 19.19 14.72 3.16
N ARG A 81 19.25 15.31 1.97
CA ARG A 81 19.14 16.76 1.79
C ARG A 81 17.76 17.27 2.21
N LEU A 82 16.70 16.56 1.84
CA LEU A 82 15.33 16.87 2.26
C LEU A 82 15.16 16.78 3.77
N LEU A 83 15.73 15.74 4.39
CA LEU A 83 15.73 15.58 5.84
C LEU A 83 16.43 16.74 6.56
N ARG A 84 17.61 17.15 6.10
CA ARG A 84 18.34 18.30 6.67
C ARG A 84 17.54 19.59 6.54
N PHE A 85 16.86 19.80 5.42
CA PHE A 85 15.98 20.93 5.22
C PHE A 85 14.80 20.93 6.20
N CYS A 86 14.11 19.79 6.35
CA CYS A 86 13.01 19.65 7.30
C CYS A 86 13.51 19.85 8.75
N ASN A 87 14.68 19.31 9.09
CA ASN A 87 15.31 19.47 10.41
C ASN A 87 15.65 20.93 10.71
N ALA A 88 16.10 21.70 9.71
CA ALA A 88 16.36 23.13 9.89
C ALA A 88 15.09 23.94 10.20
N ILE A 89 13.92 23.52 9.69
CA ILE A 89 12.65 24.23 9.89
C ILE A 89 12.02 23.87 11.25
N VAL A 90 11.87 22.58 11.54
CA VAL A 90 11.08 22.08 12.69
C VAL A 90 11.89 21.32 13.75
N GLY A 91 13.18 21.08 13.53
CA GLY A 91 14.03 20.30 14.44
C GLY A 91 14.31 20.94 15.80
N ARG A 92 14.11 22.26 15.94
CA ARG A 92 14.35 23.01 17.19
C ARG A 92 13.35 22.73 18.32
N PHE A 93 12.24 22.04 18.04
CA PHE A 93 11.20 21.75 19.03
C PHE A 93 11.47 20.43 19.76
N ARG A 94 10.99 20.30 21.00
CA ARG A 94 11.02 19.02 21.75
C ARG A 94 10.22 17.96 20.97
N GLY A 95 10.84 16.81 20.72
CA GLY A 95 10.30 15.81 19.78
C GLY A 95 10.58 16.14 18.31
N GLY A 96 11.55 17.01 18.01
CA GLY A 96 11.86 17.52 16.67
C GLY A 96 11.94 16.46 15.59
N LEU A 97 12.48 15.26 15.86
CA LEU A 97 12.51 14.16 14.89
C LEU A 97 11.12 13.70 14.43
N ALA A 98 10.11 13.69 15.31
CA ALA A 98 8.74 13.33 14.95
C ALA A 98 8.11 14.39 14.03
N PHE A 99 8.34 15.67 14.31
CA PHE A 99 7.89 16.76 13.44
C PHE A 99 8.61 16.76 12.09
N VAL A 100 9.91 16.49 12.09
CA VAL A 100 10.70 16.33 10.86
C VAL A 100 10.14 15.19 10.01
N ASN A 101 9.77 14.06 10.63
CA ASN A 101 9.15 12.94 9.93
C ASN A 101 7.82 13.33 9.28
N ILE A 102 6.93 14.00 10.02
CA ILE A 102 5.64 14.43 9.47
C ILE A 102 5.84 15.41 8.30
N VAL A 103 6.68 16.43 8.45
CA VAL A 103 6.91 17.44 7.42
C VAL A 103 7.56 16.82 6.17
N GLN A 104 8.55 15.94 6.36
CA GLN A 104 9.17 15.23 5.26
C GLN A 104 8.15 14.34 4.54
N ALA A 105 7.33 13.59 5.28
CA ALA A 105 6.30 12.72 4.72
C ALA A 105 5.29 13.50 3.88
N ILE A 106 4.87 14.70 4.33
CA ILE A 106 3.97 15.57 3.58
C ILE A 106 4.62 16.01 2.25
N ILE A 107 5.88 16.47 2.29
CA ILE A 107 6.58 16.92 1.08
C ILE A 107 6.79 15.76 0.10
N PHE A 108 7.18 14.59 0.61
CA PHE A 108 7.43 13.40 -0.20
C PHE A 108 6.14 12.83 -0.80
N ALA A 109 5.05 12.76 -0.03
CA ALA A 109 3.72 12.36 -0.52
C ALA A 109 3.22 13.30 -1.63
N GLY A 110 3.49 14.60 -1.50
CA GLY A 110 3.17 15.59 -2.53
C GLY A 110 3.94 15.39 -3.85
N MET A 111 5.17 14.89 -3.80
CA MET A 111 5.96 14.58 -5.00
C MET A 111 5.65 13.20 -5.58
N SER A 112 5.43 12.21 -4.73
CA SER A 112 5.33 10.81 -5.14
C SER A 112 3.92 10.36 -5.46
N GLY A 113 2.88 10.99 -4.88
CA GLY A 113 1.47 10.67 -5.12
C GLY A 113 1.07 9.21 -4.82
N SER A 114 1.93 8.44 -4.12
CA SER A 114 1.79 6.99 -3.94
C SER A 114 2.25 6.59 -2.55
N ALA A 115 1.31 6.09 -1.74
CA ALA A 115 1.60 5.64 -0.39
C ALA A 115 2.63 4.49 -0.35
N ILE A 116 2.68 3.67 -1.41
CA ILE A 116 3.63 2.54 -1.51
C ILE A 116 5.05 3.07 -1.75
N ALA A 117 5.18 4.15 -2.51
CA ALA A 117 6.46 4.82 -2.76
C ALA A 117 7.00 5.50 -1.49
N ASP A 118 6.12 6.16 -0.75
CA ASP A 118 6.45 6.84 0.52
C ASP A 118 6.98 5.83 1.56
N ALA A 119 6.37 4.64 1.63
CA ALA A 119 6.81 3.57 2.51
C ALA A 119 8.18 2.98 2.07
N ALA A 120 8.41 2.84 0.77
CA ALA A 120 9.64 2.24 0.24
C ALA A 120 10.86 3.18 0.35
N GLY A 121 10.67 4.49 0.15
CA GLY A 121 11.75 5.48 0.11
C GLY A 121 12.10 6.06 1.49
N PRO A 122 11.47 7.17 1.89
CA PRO A 122 11.80 7.89 3.12
C PRO A 122 11.47 7.11 4.39
N GLY A 123 10.46 6.23 4.37
CA GLY A 123 10.06 5.43 5.54
C GLY A 123 11.21 4.58 6.09
N LYS A 124 11.91 3.82 5.24
CA LYS A 124 13.07 3.00 5.64
C LYS A 124 14.22 3.84 6.19
N LEU A 125 14.49 5.00 5.59
CA LEU A 125 15.56 5.89 6.04
C LEU A 125 15.23 6.51 7.39
N MET A 126 13.99 6.99 7.57
CA MET A 126 13.52 7.54 8.84
C MET A 126 13.56 6.49 9.94
N GLN A 127 13.09 5.27 9.67
CA GLN A 127 13.18 4.16 10.61
C GLN A 127 14.63 3.94 11.05
N LYS A 128 15.58 3.86 10.09
CA LYS A 128 17.01 3.77 10.40
C LYS A 128 17.48 4.92 11.29
N ILE A 129 17.13 6.17 10.99
CA ILE A 129 17.58 7.34 11.76
C ILE A 129 17.00 7.34 13.17
N MET A 130 15.72 6.99 13.33
CA MET A 130 15.04 6.95 14.62
C MET A 130 15.58 5.84 15.54
N THR A 131 15.95 4.68 14.99
CA THR A 131 16.51 3.55 15.75
C THR A 131 18.04 3.63 15.89
N LYS A 132 18.73 4.51 15.15
CA LYS A 132 20.21 4.59 15.15
C LYS A 132 20.80 4.94 16.51
N ASP A 133 20.13 5.78 17.29
CA ASP A 133 20.58 6.19 18.62
C ASP A 133 20.16 5.21 19.74
N GLY A 134 19.49 4.10 19.41
CA GLY A 134 19.06 3.09 20.37
C GLY A 134 18.06 3.57 21.43
N LYS A 135 17.47 4.76 21.23
CA LYS A 135 16.46 5.34 22.12
C LYS A 135 15.04 4.82 21.84
N TYR A 136 14.88 4.06 20.74
CA TYR A 136 13.68 3.34 20.33
C TYR A 136 14.07 2.05 19.61
#